data_AF-A0A9X1MRS1-F1
#
_entry.id   AF-A0A9X1MRS1-F1
#
_cell.length_a   1.000
_cell.length_b   1.000
_cell.length_c   1.000
_cell.angle_alpha   90.00
_cell.angle_beta   90.00
_cell.angle_gamma   90.00
#
_symmetry.space_group_name_H-M   'P 1'
#
loop_
_entity.id
_entity.type
_entity.pdbx_description
1 polymer ?
#
loop_
_entity_poly.entity_id
_entity_poly.type
_entity_poly.pdbx_seq_one_letter_code
_entity_poly.pdbx_strand_id
1 'polypeptide(L)'
;MSEGKKWELTPLQIIHVLLILVTLWGLFGVCIWSHQLRHLHGEQARLIAKFGDFSDCDPTKFKLLKLPSDDPREATWRCEAPLDYAPAFSMMTRFSDTSLVQAISPLTTVQGNFLRIKLETVGDELFLFYTGPGRSSHWRIDNPDHRKLLQDHWDELQFEFAAEQQIYEFDEEEIVTLIRATAPTSLRHELEYQSPDDDFTVLCLQIGSAKAVEKLIHSRGNGANR
;
A
#
# COMPACT_ATOMS: atom_id res chain seq x y z
N MET A 1 -74.92 -23.43 -7.41
CA MET A 1 -74.25 -23.89 -6.18
C MET A 1 -73.35 -25.05 -6.58
N SER A 2 -72.04 -24.84 -6.63
CA SER A 2 -71.06 -25.90 -6.96
C SER A 2 -70.63 -26.55 -5.65
N GLU A 3 -70.96 -27.82 -5.46
CA GLU A 3 -70.50 -28.60 -4.31
C GLU A 3 -68.99 -28.76 -4.35
N GLY A 4 -68.32 -28.38 -3.26
CA GLY A 4 -66.88 -28.47 -3.12
C GLY A 4 -66.44 -29.93 -3.03
N LYS A 5 -65.78 -30.43 -4.07
CA LYS A 5 -65.16 -31.76 -4.10
C LYS A 5 -64.05 -31.82 -3.04
N LYS A 6 -64.30 -32.55 -1.94
CA LYS A 6 -63.29 -32.80 -0.90
C LYS A 6 -62.28 -33.82 -1.43
N TRP A 7 -61.03 -33.40 -1.57
CA TRP A 7 -59.93 -34.27 -1.98
C TRP A 7 -59.46 -35.07 -0.77
N GLU A 8 -59.81 -36.35 -0.71
CA GLU A 8 -59.25 -37.27 0.29
C GLU A 8 -57.87 -37.73 -0.18
N LEU A 9 -56.82 -37.10 0.37
CA LEU A 9 -55.44 -37.49 0.14
C LEU A 9 -55.13 -38.76 0.94
N THR A 10 -54.61 -39.78 0.27
CA THR A 10 -54.09 -40.97 0.93
C THR A 10 -52.82 -40.64 1.73
N PRO A 11 -52.51 -41.36 2.83
CA PRO A 11 -51.30 -41.14 3.60
C PRO A 11 -50.01 -41.16 2.77
N LEU A 12 -49.96 -42.01 1.73
CA LEU A 12 -48.85 -42.09 0.79
C LEU A 12 -48.68 -40.79 -0.02
N GLN A 13 -49.77 -40.19 -0.50
CA GLN A 13 -49.72 -38.91 -1.22
C GLN A 13 -49.21 -37.76 -0.34
N ILE A 14 -49.58 -37.77 0.96
CA ILE A 14 -49.09 -36.78 1.93
C ILE A 14 -47.56 -36.86 2.06
N ILE A 15 -46.99 -38.07 2.16
CA ILE A 15 -45.54 -38.28 2.25
C ILE A 15 -44.83 -37.78 0.99
N HIS A 16 -45.36 -38.09 -0.21
CA HIS A 16 -44.78 -37.61 -1.47
C HIS A 16 -44.78 -36.09 -1.56
N VAL A 17 -45.89 -35.44 -1.16
CA VAL A 17 -45.98 -33.98 -1.14
C VAL A 17 -44.94 -33.38 -0.18
N LEU A 18 -44.76 -33.96 1.02
CA LEU A 18 -43.74 -33.50 1.97
C LEU A 18 -42.32 -33.66 1.41
N LEU A 19 -42.00 -34.80 0.79
CA LEU A 19 -40.70 -35.03 0.15
C LEU A 19 -40.42 -34.02 -0.97
N ILE A 20 -41.43 -33.71 -1.78
CA ILE A 20 -41.32 -32.68 -2.83
C ILE A 20 -41.04 -31.32 -2.20
N LEU A 21 -41.76 -30.94 -1.14
CA LEU A 21 -41.55 -29.66 -0.46
C LEU A 21 -40.14 -29.56 0.15
N VAL A 22 -39.65 -30.61 0.80
CA VAL A 22 -38.28 -30.65 1.35
C VAL A 22 -37.24 -30.54 0.23
N THR A 23 -37.47 -31.21 -0.89
CA THR A 23 -36.57 -31.15 -2.05
C THR A 23 -36.55 -29.76 -2.68
N LEU A 24 -37.72 -29.13 -2.85
CA LEU A 24 -37.84 -27.77 -3.35
C LEU A 24 -37.18 -26.76 -2.41
N TRP A 25 -37.31 -26.94 -1.10
CA TRP A 25 -36.62 -26.12 -0.10
C TRP A 25 -35.10 -26.26 -0.19
N GLY A 26 -34.59 -27.50 -0.32
CA GLY A 26 -33.16 -27.76 -0.52
C GLY A 26 -32.63 -27.12 -1.80
N LEU A 27 -33.36 -27.25 -2.91
CA LEU A 27 -33.01 -26.62 -4.18
C LEU A 27 -32.98 -25.10 -4.07
N PHE A 28 -33.97 -24.52 -3.40
CA PHE A 28 -34.04 -23.08 -3.14
C PHE A 28 -32.84 -22.60 -2.31
N GLY A 29 -32.46 -23.35 -1.27
CA GLY A 29 -31.28 -23.07 -0.46
C GLY A 29 -29.98 -23.10 -1.28
N VAL A 30 -29.80 -24.10 -2.15
CA VAL A 30 -28.65 -24.19 -3.06
C VAL A 30 -28.62 -23.02 -4.04
N CYS A 31 -29.78 -22.63 -4.59
CA CYS A 31 -29.88 -21.48 -5.49
C CYS A 31 -29.42 -20.18 -4.80
N ILE A 32 -29.92 -19.90 -3.58
CA ILE A 32 -29.51 -18.73 -2.78
C ILE A 32 -28.02 -18.76 -2.49
N TRP A 33 -27.51 -19.90 -2.00
CA TRP A 33 -26.10 -20.07 -1.69
C TRP A 33 -25.21 -19.83 -2.92
N SER A 34 -25.58 -20.39 -4.07
CA SER A 34 -24.84 -20.21 -5.32
C SER A 34 -24.83 -18.75 -5.79
N HIS A 35 -25.87 -17.98 -5.49
CA HIS A 35 -25.96 -16.57 -5.83
C HIS A 35 -25.05 -15.73 -4.92
N GLN A 36 -25.11 -15.99 -3.61
CA GLN A 36 -24.22 -15.35 -2.63
C GLN A 36 -22.75 -15.65 -2.92
N LEU A 37 -22.42 -16.91 -3.22
CA LEU A 37 -21.04 -17.30 -3.53
C LEU A 37 -20.53 -16.63 -4.80
N ARG A 38 -21.37 -16.50 -5.83
CA ARG A 38 -21.03 -15.75 -7.05
C ARG A 38 -20.77 -14.27 -6.76
N HIS A 39 -21.58 -13.66 -5.90
CA HIS A 39 -21.36 -12.28 -5.48
C HIS A 39 -20.02 -12.13 -4.76
N LEU A 40 -19.73 -12.99 -3.78
CA LEU A 40 -18.48 -12.98 -3.03
C LEU A 40 -17.26 -13.19 -3.94
N HIS A 41 -17.31 -14.15 -4.87
CA HIS A 41 -16.24 -14.34 -5.85
C HIS A 41 -16.07 -13.12 -6.76
N GLY A 42 -17.17 -12.47 -7.15
CA GLY A 42 -17.13 -11.22 -7.93
C GLY A 42 -16.48 -10.07 -7.17
N GLU A 43 -16.82 -9.91 -5.89
CA GLU A 43 -16.18 -8.92 -5.01
C GLU A 43 -14.72 -9.23 -4.75
N GLN A 44 -14.37 -10.49 -4.50
CA GLN A 44 -13.00 -10.94 -4.32
C GLN A 44 -12.17 -10.65 -5.58
N ALA A 45 -12.66 -11.02 -6.76
CA ALA A 45 -11.98 -10.74 -8.03
C ALA A 45 -11.80 -9.24 -8.26
N ARG A 46 -12.80 -8.42 -7.91
CA ARG A 46 -12.70 -6.96 -7.97
C ARG A 46 -11.64 -6.41 -7.01
N LEU A 47 -11.58 -6.92 -5.78
CA LEU A 47 -10.59 -6.50 -4.79
C LEU A 47 -9.17 -6.92 -5.20
N ILE A 48 -9.01 -8.14 -5.70
CA ILE A 48 -7.74 -8.62 -6.26
C ILE A 48 -7.30 -7.77 -7.44
N ALA A 49 -8.20 -7.46 -8.37
CA ALA A 49 -7.89 -6.60 -9.51
C ALA A 49 -7.47 -5.18 -9.08
N LYS A 50 -8.02 -4.67 -7.98
CA LYS A 50 -7.72 -3.33 -7.48
C LYS A 50 -6.47 -3.27 -6.60
N PHE A 51 -6.22 -4.29 -5.79
CA PHE A 51 -5.23 -4.28 -4.71
C PHE A 51 -4.15 -5.35 -4.85
N GLY A 52 -4.17 -6.14 -5.92
CA GLY A 52 -3.29 -7.28 -6.15
C GLY A 52 -3.67 -8.53 -5.34
N ASP A 53 -3.00 -9.64 -5.63
CA ASP A 53 -3.12 -10.89 -4.88
C ASP A 53 -1.75 -11.34 -4.36
N PHE A 54 -1.62 -11.44 -3.04
CA PHE A 54 -0.38 -11.87 -2.38
C PHE A 54 -0.40 -13.36 -2.01
N SER A 55 -1.43 -14.11 -2.42
CA SER A 55 -1.64 -15.51 -2.04
C SER A 55 -0.59 -16.46 -2.62
N ASP A 56 -0.06 -16.15 -3.81
CA ASP A 56 0.97 -16.96 -4.48
C ASP A 56 2.41 -16.57 -4.10
N CYS A 57 2.57 -15.54 -3.26
CA CYS A 57 3.86 -15.00 -2.84
C CYS A 57 4.43 -15.75 -1.62
N ASP A 58 5.75 -15.75 -1.47
CA ASP A 58 6.46 -16.38 -0.37
C ASP A 58 6.05 -15.76 0.98
N PRO A 59 5.49 -16.53 1.92
CA PRO A 59 5.04 -16.00 3.20
C PRO A 59 6.18 -15.55 4.13
N THR A 60 7.45 -15.87 3.82
CA THR A 60 8.63 -15.46 4.60
C THR A 60 9.24 -14.14 4.14
N LYS A 61 8.78 -13.59 3.02
CA LYS A 61 9.30 -12.35 2.42
C LYS A 61 8.39 -11.16 2.67
N PHE A 62 8.98 -9.97 2.62
CA PHE A 62 8.20 -8.75 2.52
C PHE A 62 7.64 -8.63 1.11
N LYS A 63 6.34 -8.32 1.01
CA LYS A 63 5.63 -8.14 -0.26
C LYS A 63 5.22 -6.69 -0.40
N LEU A 64 5.46 -6.12 -1.56
CA LEU A 64 5.12 -4.73 -1.87
C LEU A 64 4.47 -4.63 -3.24
N LEU A 65 3.39 -3.87 -3.33
CA LEU A 65 2.74 -3.54 -4.59
C LEU A 65 2.31 -2.07 -4.58
N LYS A 66 2.77 -1.28 -5.53
CA LYS A 66 2.27 0.10 -5.70
C LYS A 66 0.85 0.04 -6.25
N LEU A 67 -0.02 0.84 -5.66
CA LEU A 67 -1.39 1.02 -6.10
C LEU A 67 -1.48 2.28 -6.97
N PRO A 68 -2.36 2.29 -7.97
CA PRO A 68 -2.63 3.50 -8.74
C PRO A 68 -3.20 4.58 -7.81
N SER A 69 -2.75 5.83 -8.03
CA SER A 69 -3.22 7.03 -7.34
C SER A 69 -3.71 8.03 -8.38
N ASP A 70 -4.84 8.68 -8.11
CA ASP A 70 -5.37 9.76 -8.94
C ASP A 70 -4.67 11.10 -8.65
N ASP A 71 -4.00 11.22 -7.50
CA ASP A 71 -3.24 12.41 -7.09
C ASP A 71 -1.75 12.19 -7.40
N PRO A 72 -1.12 13.06 -8.25
CA PRO A 72 0.28 12.92 -8.65
C PRO A 72 1.28 13.16 -7.50
N ARG A 73 0.85 13.77 -6.39
CA ARG A 73 1.66 13.99 -5.18
C ARG A 73 1.41 12.93 -4.12
N GLU A 74 0.69 11.88 -4.49
CA GLU A 74 0.36 10.76 -3.64
C GLU A 74 0.86 9.44 -4.23
N ALA A 75 1.47 8.64 -3.38
CA ALA A 75 1.81 7.27 -3.69
C ALA A 75 1.31 6.35 -2.57
N THR A 76 0.63 5.28 -2.99
CA THR A 76 0.11 4.27 -2.08
C THR A 76 0.67 2.92 -2.45
N TRP A 77 1.05 2.13 -1.46
CA TRP A 77 1.46 0.75 -1.59
C TRP A 77 0.59 -0.13 -0.71
N ARG A 78 0.30 -1.33 -1.20
CA ARG A 78 -0.07 -2.45 -0.35
C ARG A 78 1.20 -3.16 0.07
N CYS A 79 1.33 -3.44 1.36
CA CYS A 79 2.44 -4.20 1.90
C CYS A 79 1.95 -5.34 2.80
N GLU A 80 2.73 -6.41 2.82
CA GLU A 80 2.55 -7.53 3.73
C GLU A 80 3.93 -7.91 4.27
N ALA A 81 4.04 -7.92 5.59
CA ALA A 81 5.22 -8.37 6.29
C ALA A 81 4.99 -9.80 6.79
N PRO A 82 6.03 -10.62 6.90
CA PRO A 82 5.90 -11.94 7.51
C PRO A 82 5.55 -11.82 9.00
N LEU A 83 4.86 -12.83 9.55
CA LEU A 83 4.22 -12.79 10.88
C LEU A 83 5.15 -12.44 12.05
N ASP A 84 6.45 -12.72 11.93
CA ASP A 84 7.44 -12.51 13.00
C ASP A 84 8.23 -11.21 12.86
N TYR A 85 7.88 -10.34 11.90
CA TYR A 85 8.67 -9.14 11.58
C TYR A 85 7.89 -7.84 11.74
N ALA A 86 8.50 -6.89 12.46
CA ALA A 86 8.05 -5.51 12.50
C ALA A 86 8.76 -4.70 11.39
N PRO A 87 8.07 -4.29 10.30
CA PRO A 87 8.66 -3.39 9.32
C PRO A 87 9.01 -2.04 9.95
N ALA A 88 10.10 -1.45 9.48
CA ALA A 88 10.49 -0.08 9.82
C ALA A 88 10.71 0.72 8.53
N PHE A 89 10.61 2.04 8.64
CA PHE A 89 10.88 2.92 7.50
C PHE A 89 11.97 3.91 7.85
N SER A 90 12.72 4.27 6.82
CA SER A 90 13.69 5.34 6.87
C SER A 90 13.29 6.38 5.84
N MET A 91 13.07 7.61 6.30
CA MET A 91 12.94 8.74 5.41
C MET A 91 14.27 9.49 5.36
N MET A 92 14.71 9.78 4.14
CA MET A 92 15.87 10.60 3.87
C MET A 92 15.46 11.74 2.93
N THR A 93 15.63 12.97 3.37
CA THR A 93 15.63 14.14 2.49
C THR A 93 17.08 14.62 2.38
N ARG A 94 17.56 14.84 1.15
CA ARG A 94 18.96 15.23 0.91
C ARG A 94 19.02 16.51 0.09
N PHE A 95 19.20 17.64 0.77
CA PHE A 95 19.63 18.89 0.16
C PHE A 95 20.97 19.23 0.78
N SER A 96 22.06 19.16 0.02
CA SER A 96 23.42 19.42 0.55
C SER A 96 23.92 18.47 1.62
N ASP A 97 25.11 18.76 2.15
CA ASP A 97 25.85 17.96 3.13
C ASP A 97 25.05 17.65 4.41
N THR A 98 23.89 18.27 4.59
CA THR A 98 22.90 17.97 5.63
C THR A 98 21.83 16.98 5.15
N SER A 99 22.09 15.68 5.34
CA SER A 99 21.04 14.67 5.23
C SER A 99 20.21 14.61 6.51
N LEU A 100 18.91 14.85 6.44
CA LEU A 100 17.99 14.53 7.53
C LEU A 100 17.56 13.07 7.37
N VAL A 101 18.05 12.19 8.25
CA VAL A 101 17.59 10.80 8.34
C VAL A 101 16.64 10.70 9.53
N GLN A 102 15.37 10.42 9.28
CA GLN A 102 14.39 10.17 10.34
C GLN A 102 13.91 8.71 10.27
N ALA A 103 14.06 8.01 11.40
CA ALA A 103 13.55 6.67 11.58
C ALA A 103 12.06 6.73 11.92
N ILE A 104 11.26 5.97 11.19
CA ILE A 104 9.84 5.74 11.50
C ILE A 104 9.79 4.44 12.32
N SER A 105 9.19 4.53 13.52
CA SER A 105 9.09 3.47 14.51
C SER A 105 8.52 2.16 13.93
N PRO A 106 8.86 0.99 14.52
CA PRO A 106 8.37 -0.31 14.08
C PRO A 106 6.84 -0.34 14.03
N LEU A 107 6.30 -0.83 12.91
CA LEU A 107 4.87 -1.10 12.78
C LEU A 107 4.50 -2.32 13.62
N THR A 108 3.30 -2.29 14.20
CA THR A 108 2.70 -3.51 14.72
C THR A 108 2.34 -4.42 13.54
N THR A 109 2.65 -5.71 13.67
CA THR A 109 2.32 -6.78 12.73
C THR A 109 0.80 -6.85 12.53
N VAL A 110 0.29 -6.15 11.53
CA VAL A 110 -1.09 -6.29 11.05
C VAL A 110 -1.01 -6.81 9.61
N GLN A 111 -1.78 -7.85 9.27
CA GLN A 111 -1.80 -8.39 7.92
C GLN A 111 -2.61 -7.47 6.98
N GLY A 112 -2.15 -7.30 5.74
CA GLY A 112 -2.89 -6.55 4.71
C GLY A 112 -2.85 -5.03 4.91
N ASN A 113 -1.64 -4.47 4.87
CA ASN A 113 -1.40 -3.09 5.23
C ASN A 113 -1.33 -2.16 4.02
N PHE A 114 -1.88 -0.96 4.19
CA PHE A 114 -1.69 0.13 3.23
C PHE A 114 -0.69 1.11 3.79
N LEU A 115 0.25 1.46 2.93
CA LEU A 115 1.19 2.55 3.12
C LEU A 115 0.82 3.65 2.16
N ARG A 116 0.46 4.82 2.65
CA ARG A 116 0.13 5.99 1.85
C ARG A 116 1.04 7.14 2.21
N ILE A 117 1.51 7.82 1.19
CA ILE A 117 2.40 8.96 1.30
C ILE A 117 1.86 10.05 0.41
N LYS A 118 1.71 11.24 0.99
CA LYS A 118 1.13 12.37 0.29
C LYS A 118 1.90 13.62 0.64
N LEU A 119 2.33 14.37 -0.37
CA LEU A 119 2.80 15.73 -0.17
C LEU A 119 1.62 16.68 -0.26
N GLU A 120 1.48 17.55 0.73
CA GLU A 120 0.39 18.52 0.78
C GLU A 120 0.89 19.87 1.28
N THR A 121 0.48 20.92 0.58
CA THR A 121 0.80 22.30 0.89
C THR A 121 -0.30 22.88 1.80
N VAL A 122 0.09 23.42 2.95
CA VAL A 122 -0.81 24.05 3.91
C VAL A 122 -0.30 25.46 4.20
N GLY A 123 -0.91 26.46 3.55
CA GLY A 123 -0.36 27.82 3.52
C GLY A 123 0.95 27.85 2.72
N ASP A 124 1.98 28.47 3.27
CA ASP A 124 3.33 28.53 2.65
C ASP A 124 4.21 27.34 3.04
N GLU A 125 3.67 26.38 3.80
CA GLU A 125 4.40 25.23 4.31
C GLU A 125 4.08 23.96 3.49
N LEU A 126 5.08 23.10 3.33
CA LEU A 126 4.94 21.80 2.68
C LEU A 126 5.10 20.69 3.70
N PHE A 127 4.14 19.76 3.71
CA PHE A 127 4.12 18.62 4.59
C PHE A 127 4.17 17.33 3.80
N LEU A 128 5.00 16.39 4.24
CA LEU A 128 4.93 15.00 3.85
C LEU A 128 4.07 14.26 4.87
N PHE A 129 2.90 13.81 4.46
CA PHE A 129 2.03 12.95 5.25
C PHE A 129 2.36 11.49 4.97
N TYR A 130 2.50 10.73 6.04
CA TYR A 130 2.59 9.27 6.01
C TYR A 130 1.40 8.70 6.76
N THR A 131 0.74 7.75 6.13
CA THR A 131 -0.30 6.94 6.76
C THR A 131 0.07 5.49 6.55
N GLY A 132 0.27 4.79 7.66
CA GLY A 132 0.58 3.39 7.64
C GLY A 132 -0.16 2.63 8.74
N PRO A 133 0.16 1.34 8.89
CA PRO A 133 -0.50 0.45 9.84
C PRO A 133 -0.36 0.94 11.28
N GLY A 134 -1.49 1.25 11.91
CA GLY A 134 -1.50 1.68 13.31
C GLY A 134 -0.90 3.07 13.58
N ARG A 135 -0.47 3.82 12.57
CA ARG A 135 0.07 5.17 12.75
C ARG A 135 -0.06 6.05 11.51
N SER A 136 -0.42 7.30 11.74
CA SER A 136 -0.20 8.40 10.81
C SER A 136 0.80 9.40 11.42
N SER A 137 1.64 9.97 10.58
CA SER A 137 2.58 11.04 10.96
C SER A 137 2.70 12.03 9.81
N HIS A 138 3.18 13.22 10.11
CA HIS A 138 3.50 14.21 9.11
C HIS A 138 4.83 14.85 9.47
N TRP A 139 5.54 15.32 8.44
CA TRP A 139 6.79 16.03 8.58
C TRP A 139 6.75 17.30 7.75
N ARG A 140 7.15 18.40 8.37
CA ARG A 140 7.33 19.65 7.65
C ARG A 140 8.65 19.60 6.89
N ILE A 141 8.64 20.05 5.64
CA ILE A 141 9.85 20.25 4.86
C ILE A 141 10.42 21.62 5.23
N ASP A 142 11.35 21.64 6.19
CA ASP A 142 11.89 22.87 6.79
C ASP A 142 12.85 23.64 5.86
N ASN A 143 13.52 22.95 4.93
CA ASN A 143 14.43 23.61 4.01
C ASN A 143 13.63 24.36 2.92
N PRO A 144 13.77 25.69 2.81
CA PRO A 144 12.96 26.51 1.91
C PRO A 144 13.21 26.20 0.44
N ASP A 145 14.44 25.84 0.06
CA ASP A 145 14.78 25.50 -1.33
C ASP A 145 14.19 24.14 -1.71
N HIS A 146 14.23 23.17 -0.80
CA HIS A 146 13.54 21.88 -0.95
C HIS A 146 12.04 22.07 -1.12
N ARG A 147 11.45 22.89 -0.25
CA ARG A 147 10.03 23.17 -0.27
C ARG A 147 9.64 23.80 -1.60
N LYS A 148 10.39 24.81 -2.06
CA LYS A 148 10.15 25.48 -3.34
C LYS A 148 10.24 24.51 -4.51
N LEU A 149 11.29 23.69 -4.56
CA LEU A 149 11.48 22.71 -5.63
C LEU A 149 10.36 21.66 -5.66
N LEU A 150 9.93 21.14 -4.51
CA LEU A 150 8.83 20.18 -4.43
C LEU A 150 7.45 20.80 -4.68
N GLN A 151 7.28 22.10 -4.41
CA GLN A 151 6.01 22.80 -4.64
C GLN A 151 5.85 23.26 -6.09
N ASP A 152 6.88 23.92 -6.63
CA ASP A 152 6.83 24.66 -7.89
C ASP A 152 7.21 23.78 -9.09
N HIS A 153 8.12 22.82 -8.88
CA HIS A 153 8.72 22.03 -9.96
C HIS A 153 8.44 20.52 -9.83
N TRP A 154 7.37 20.14 -9.14
CA TRP A 154 7.01 18.73 -8.93
C TRP A 154 6.96 17.94 -10.25
N ASP A 155 6.36 18.51 -11.28
CA ASP A 155 6.16 17.85 -12.58
C ASP A 155 7.47 17.74 -13.40
N GLU A 156 8.53 18.43 -12.99
CA GLU A 156 9.85 18.38 -13.61
C GLU A 156 10.78 17.37 -12.93
N LEU A 157 10.38 16.85 -11.76
CA LEU A 157 11.16 15.85 -11.03
C LEU A 157 11.05 14.49 -11.71
N GLN A 158 12.14 13.75 -11.67
CA GLN A 158 12.16 12.36 -12.09
C GLN A 158 11.85 11.48 -10.88
N PHE A 159 10.82 10.65 -11.01
CA PHE A 159 10.39 9.76 -9.95
C PHE A 159 10.69 8.31 -10.29
N GLU A 160 11.32 7.63 -9.34
CA GLU A 160 11.44 6.18 -9.31
C GLU A 160 10.58 5.66 -8.17
N PHE A 161 9.66 4.75 -8.47
CA PHE A 161 8.82 4.11 -7.47
C PHE A 161 9.10 2.60 -7.43
N ALA A 162 9.14 2.02 -6.24
CA ALA A 162 9.17 0.57 -6.10
C ALA A 162 7.82 -0.06 -6.48
N ALA A 163 7.90 -1.24 -7.11
CA ALA A 163 6.77 -2.13 -7.34
C ALA A 163 5.61 -1.53 -8.18
N GLU A 164 5.90 -0.75 -9.23
CA GLU A 164 4.87 -0.05 -10.03
C GLU A 164 3.88 -0.98 -10.76
N GLN A 165 4.32 -2.18 -11.15
CA GLN A 165 3.55 -3.05 -12.05
C GLN A 165 3.39 -4.47 -11.54
N GLN A 166 4.21 -4.89 -10.58
CA GLN A 166 4.25 -6.25 -10.10
C GLN A 166 4.58 -6.28 -8.61
N ILE A 167 4.24 -7.39 -7.98
CA ILE A 167 4.58 -7.63 -6.58
C ILE A 167 6.09 -7.76 -6.49
N TYR A 168 6.68 -6.93 -5.65
CA TYR A 168 8.10 -6.98 -5.34
C TYR A 168 8.27 -7.71 -4.01
N GLU A 169 9.04 -8.79 -4.03
CA GLU A 169 9.37 -9.59 -2.85
C GLU A 169 10.82 -9.34 -2.46
N PHE A 170 11.06 -9.08 -1.17
CA PHE A 170 12.41 -8.82 -0.66
C PHE A 170 12.61 -9.41 0.74
N ASP A 171 13.88 -9.72 1.04
CA ASP A 171 14.29 -10.35 2.29
C ASP A 171 14.44 -9.32 3.43
N GLU A 172 14.48 -9.80 4.68
CA GLU A 172 14.57 -8.95 5.89
C GLU A 172 15.78 -8.00 5.89
N GLU A 173 16.90 -8.44 5.29
CA GLU A 173 18.14 -7.66 5.25
C GLU A 173 18.16 -6.59 4.15
N GLU A 174 17.21 -6.64 3.23
CA GLU A 174 17.13 -5.72 2.10
C GLU A 174 16.45 -4.40 2.49
N ILE A 175 16.87 -3.33 1.82
CA ILE A 175 16.27 -2.01 1.94
C ILE A 175 15.78 -1.61 0.56
N VAL A 176 14.48 -1.37 0.47
CA VAL A 176 13.80 -1.01 -0.77
C VAL A 176 13.55 0.49 -0.77
N THR A 177 13.90 1.16 -1.86
CA THR A 177 13.55 2.57 -2.04
C THR A 177 12.14 2.65 -2.59
N LEU A 178 11.20 3.07 -1.74
CA LEU A 178 9.78 3.20 -2.10
C LEU A 178 9.56 4.28 -3.14
N ILE A 179 10.10 5.47 -2.88
CA ILE A 179 10.07 6.61 -3.78
C ILE A 179 11.43 7.29 -3.74
N ARG A 180 11.96 7.60 -4.92
CA ARG A 180 13.08 8.50 -5.12
C ARG A 180 12.64 9.59 -6.08
N ALA A 181 12.78 10.83 -5.66
CA ALA A 181 12.61 11.99 -6.52
C ALA A 181 13.98 12.62 -6.77
N THR A 182 14.39 12.71 -8.03
CA THR A 182 15.63 13.35 -8.45
C THR A 182 15.34 14.60 -9.27
N ALA A 183 16.11 15.66 -9.03
CA ALA A 183 16.03 16.87 -9.84
C ALA A 183 16.92 16.72 -11.09
N PRO A 184 16.40 16.97 -12.30
CA PRO A 184 17.22 16.95 -13.50
C PRO A 184 18.29 18.06 -13.47
N THR A 185 19.37 17.86 -14.22
CA THR A 185 20.51 18.80 -14.25
C THR A 185 20.10 20.23 -14.62
N SER A 186 19.10 20.41 -15.49
CA SER A 186 18.55 21.72 -15.86
C SER A 186 18.02 22.49 -14.65
N LEU A 187 17.21 21.83 -13.81
CA LEU A 187 16.62 22.42 -12.62
C LEU A 187 17.68 22.74 -11.55
N ARG A 188 18.71 21.90 -11.47
CA ARG A 188 19.85 22.14 -10.56
C ARG A 188 20.63 23.40 -10.92
N HIS A 189 20.85 23.64 -12.21
CA HIS A 189 21.54 24.84 -12.69
C HIS A 189 20.76 26.12 -12.41
N GLU A 190 19.43 26.08 -12.54
CA GLU A 190 18.56 27.21 -12.20
C GLU A 190 18.61 27.58 -10.72
N LEU A 191 18.80 26.58 -9.86
CA LEU A 191 18.94 26.76 -8.42
C LEU A 191 20.39 27.01 -7.95
N GLU A 192 21.30 27.26 -8.90
CA GLU A 192 22.74 27.51 -8.65
C GLU A 192 23.42 26.42 -7.80
N TYR A 193 22.92 25.19 -7.86
CA TYR A 193 23.31 24.15 -6.93
C TYR A 193 24.44 23.25 -7.47
N GLN A 194 25.64 23.37 -6.89
CA GLN A 194 26.84 22.61 -7.26
C GLN A 194 27.10 21.45 -6.28
N SER A 195 26.29 20.38 -6.32
CA SER A 195 26.72 19.10 -5.74
C SER A 195 27.54 18.29 -6.76
N PRO A 196 28.64 17.64 -6.35
CA PRO A 196 29.41 16.75 -7.21
C PRO A 196 28.69 15.42 -7.53
N ASP A 197 27.57 15.10 -6.87
CA ASP A 197 26.77 13.91 -7.20
C ASP A 197 25.91 14.20 -8.44
N ASP A 198 25.98 13.34 -9.46
CA ASP A 198 25.18 13.42 -10.68
C ASP A 198 23.67 13.22 -10.40
N ASP A 199 23.32 12.48 -9.33
CA ASP A 199 21.94 12.19 -8.95
C ASP A 199 21.48 13.01 -7.74
N PHE A 200 21.07 14.25 -7.98
CA PHE A 200 20.54 15.11 -6.91
C PHE A 200 19.17 14.61 -6.43
N THR A 201 19.20 13.86 -5.34
CA THR A 201 18.01 13.23 -4.75
C THR A 201 17.35 14.16 -3.75
N VAL A 202 16.18 14.68 -4.09
CA VAL A 202 15.41 15.64 -3.30
C VAL A 202 14.64 14.93 -2.18
N LEU A 203 14.01 13.81 -2.54
CA LEU A 203 13.21 12.99 -1.63
C LEU A 203 13.59 11.53 -1.85
N CYS A 204 13.93 10.83 -0.78
CA CYS A 204 14.16 9.39 -0.80
C CYS A 204 13.50 8.75 0.40
N LEU A 205 12.53 7.88 0.14
CA LEU A 205 11.94 7.08 1.19
C LEU A 205 12.29 5.62 0.98
N GLN A 206 12.69 4.99 2.07
CA GLN A 206 13.12 3.60 2.07
C GLN A 206 12.35 2.81 3.12
N ILE A 207 12.07 1.54 2.81
CA ILE A 207 11.47 0.56 3.70
C ILE A 207 12.42 -0.62 3.87
N GLY A 208 12.44 -1.20 5.06
CA GLY A 208 13.14 -2.44 5.33
C GLY A 208 12.71 -3.02 6.67
N SER A 209 13.41 -4.06 7.13
CA SER A 209 13.27 -4.47 8.52
C SER A 209 13.82 -3.39 9.46
N ALA A 210 13.37 -3.41 10.72
CA ALA A 210 13.94 -2.56 11.77
C ALA A 210 15.47 -2.68 11.85
N LYS A 211 16.01 -3.90 11.75
CA LYS A 211 17.46 -4.16 11.76
C LYS A 211 18.17 -3.57 10.54
N ALA A 212 17.62 -3.76 9.35
CA ALA A 212 18.21 -3.24 8.11
C ALA A 212 18.23 -1.70 8.12
N VAL A 213 17.12 -1.07 8.53
CA VAL A 213 17.02 0.38 8.69
C VAL A 213 17.99 0.90 9.76
N GLU A 214 18.09 0.23 10.91
CA GLU A 214 19.04 0.61 11.95
C GLU A 214 20.49 0.54 11.47
N LYS A 215 20.86 -0.52 10.75
CA LYS A 215 22.19 -0.67 10.13
C LYS A 215 22.47 0.44 9.12
N LEU A 216 21.48 0.82 8.31
CA LEU A 216 21.59 1.92 7.37
C LEU A 216 21.85 3.25 8.09
N ILE A 217 21.08 3.56 9.13
CA ILE A 217 21.23 4.78 9.93
C ILE A 217 22.63 4.84 10.56
N HIS A 218 23.10 3.76 11.17
CA HIS A 218 24.44 3.69 11.77
C HIS A 218 25.56 3.85 10.73
N SER A 219 25.42 3.23 9.56
CA SER A 219 26.41 3.36 8.48
C SER A 219 26.54 4.79 7.97
N ARG A 220 25.44 5.55 7.94
CA ARG A 220 25.41 6.95 7.49
C ARG A 220 25.87 7.92 8.58
N GLY A 221 25.50 7.68 9.84
CA GLY A 221 25.90 8.52 10.97
C GLY A 221 27.43 8.56 11.20
N ASN A 222 28.13 7.46 10.93
CA ASN A 222 29.59 7.41 11.02
C ASN A 222 30.31 8.11 9.86
N GLY A 223 29.63 8.36 8.73
CA GLY A 223 30.19 9.06 7.57
C GLY A 223 30.21 10.58 7.71
N ALA A 224 29.34 11.16 8.54
CA ALA A 224 29.23 12.61 8.73
C ALA A 224 30.26 13.21 9.71
N ASN A 225 31.12 12.38 10.32
CA ASN A 225 32.18 12.79 11.26
C ASN A 225 33.60 12.69 10.65
N ARG A 226 33.72 12.62 9.33
CA ARG A 226 34.98 12.73 8.58
C ARG A 226 34.97 13.96 7.71
#